data_AF-A0AAC8YNQ1-F1
#
_entry.id   AF-A0AAC8YNQ1-F1
#
_cell.length_a   1.000
_cell.length_b   1.000
_cell.length_c   1.000
_cell.angle_alpha   90.00
_cell.angle_beta   90.00
_cell.angle_gamma   90.00
#
_symmetry.space_group_name_H-M   'P 1'
#
loop_
_entity.id
_entity.type
_entity.pdbx_description
1 polymer ?
#
loop_
_entity_poly.entity_id
_entity_poly.type
_entity_poly.pdbx_seq_one_letter_code
_entity_poly.pdbx_strand_id
1 'polypeptide(L)'
;MKLGDGVEAAIHCAAMLAGVDGDGTLPANAMAEAFGLSPSYLLKHLKALTAAKVLESLPGPSGGYRLAKPAEQITLLDIVLAVEGREPAFRCGEIRQKGKYALDPSAYVKPCGINVAMLIA
;
A
#
# COMPACT_ATOMS: atom_id res chain seq x y z
N MET A 1 5.53 -0.82 13.78
CA MET A 1 5.55 -0.79 12.29
C MET A 1 5.69 0.66 11.88
N LYS A 2 6.67 0.99 11.05
CA LYS A 2 6.77 2.32 10.42
C LYS A 2 6.31 2.13 8.98
N LEU A 3 5.30 2.86 8.54
CA LEU A 3 4.90 2.88 7.13
C LEU A 3 6.03 3.50 6.31
N GLY A 4 6.25 3.01 5.10
CA GLY A 4 7.24 3.60 4.21
C GLY A 4 6.80 4.98 3.71
N ASP A 5 7.77 5.83 3.39
CA ASP A 5 7.55 7.19 2.86
C ASP A 5 6.75 7.18 1.54
N GLY A 6 6.63 6.01 0.89
CA GLY A 6 5.79 5.82 -0.30
C GLY A 6 4.30 5.95 -0.04
N VAL A 7 3.85 5.64 1.18
CA VAL A 7 2.44 5.75 1.56
C VAL A 7 2.02 7.22 1.58
N GLU A 8 2.86 8.10 2.13
CA GLU A 8 2.62 9.54 2.14
C GLU A 8 2.48 10.09 0.72
N ALA A 9 3.43 9.77 -0.16
CA ALA A 9 3.40 10.20 -1.56
C ALA A 9 2.12 9.71 -2.28
N ALA A 10 1.73 8.45 -2.04
CA ALA A 10 0.53 7.86 -2.61
C ALA A 10 -0.77 8.52 -2.13
N ILE A 11 -0.88 8.80 -0.83
CA ILE A 11 -2.03 9.49 -0.24
C ILE A 11 -2.15 10.90 -0.82
N HIS A 12 -1.05 11.66 -0.87
CA HIS A 12 -1.07 13.02 -1.41
C HIS A 12 -1.42 13.07 -2.90
N CYS A 13 -0.97 12.09 -3.69
CA CYS A 13 -1.37 11.99 -5.10
C CYS A 13 -2.86 11.65 -5.24
N ALA A 14 -3.38 10.70 -4.47
CA ALA A 14 -4.80 10.36 -4.49
C ALA A 14 -5.66 11.56 -4.05
N ALA A 15 -5.25 12.30 -3.02
CA ALA A 15 -5.93 13.49 -2.55
C ALA A 15 -5.90 14.63 -3.59
N MET A 16 -4.78 14.85 -4.27
CA MET A 16 -4.68 15.82 -5.35
C MET A 16 -5.61 15.46 -6.51
N LEU A 17 -5.65 14.18 -6.89
CA LEU A 17 -6.54 13.67 -7.94
C LEU A 17 -8.03 13.75 -7.55
N ALA A 18 -8.37 13.67 -6.26
CA ALA A 18 -9.74 13.86 -5.77
C ALA A 18 -10.25 15.30 -5.97
N GLY A 19 -9.35 16.28 -6.07
CA GLY A 19 -9.68 17.68 -6.34
C GLY A 19 -9.72 18.03 -7.84
N VAL A 20 -9.49 17.07 -8.73
CA VAL A 20 -9.58 17.28 -10.18
C VAL A 20 -11.03 17.08 -10.60
N ASP A 21 -11.62 18.10 -11.21
CA ASP A 21 -13.03 18.07 -11.63
C ASP A 21 -13.28 17.08 -12.77
N GLY A 22 -14.41 16.37 -12.68
CA GLY A 22 -14.91 15.48 -13.74
C GLY A 22 -13.97 14.32 -14.06
N ASP A 23 -13.82 14.02 -15.35
CA ASP A 23 -12.95 12.92 -15.84
C ASP A 23 -11.51 13.36 -16.13
N GLY A 24 -11.09 14.51 -15.56
CA GLY A 24 -9.75 15.06 -15.75
C GLY A 24 -8.65 14.14 -15.26
N THR A 25 -7.47 14.23 -15.87
CA THR A 25 -6.30 13.45 -15.48
C THR A 25 -5.10 14.34 -15.20
N LEU A 26 -4.21 13.90 -14.32
CA LEU A 26 -2.90 14.53 -14.13
C LEU A 26 -1.77 13.60 -14.57
N PRO A 27 -0.78 14.09 -15.33
CA PRO A 27 0.39 13.29 -15.66
C PRO A 27 1.27 13.09 -14.41
N ALA A 28 1.95 11.94 -14.34
CA ALA A 28 2.83 11.62 -13.21
C ALA A 28 3.91 12.68 -12.97
N ASN A 29 4.43 13.30 -14.03
CA ASN A 29 5.45 14.35 -13.92
C ASN A 29 4.91 15.60 -13.22
N ALA A 30 3.65 15.98 -13.46
CA ALA A 30 3.06 17.15 -12.80
C ALA A 30 2.87 16.90 -11.29
N MET A 31 2.39 15.71 -10.91
CA MET A 31 2.29 15.34 -9.49
C MET A 31 3.68 15.26 -8.83
N ALA A 32 4.69 14.72 -9.53
CA ALA A 32 6.05 14.65 -9.01
C ALA A 32 6.64 16.05 -8.78
N GLU A 33 6.47 16.96 -9.73
CA GLU A 33 6.89 18.36 -9.61
C GLU A 33 6.19 19.07 -8.45
N ALA A 34 4.87 18.91 -8.31
CA ALA A 34 4.08 19.53 -7.26
C ALA A 34 4.55 19.16 -5.84
N PHE A 35 5.10 17.96 -5.66
CA PHE A 35 5.60 17.47 -4.38
C PHE A 35 7.13 17.46 -4.26
N GLY A 36 7.86 17.97 -5.26
CA GLY A 36 9.33 17.96 -5.26
C GLY A 36 9.94 16.55 -5.27
N LEU A 37 9.25 15.59 -5.87
CA LEU A 37 9.66 14.18 -5.93
C LEU A 37 10.24 13.84 -7.31
N SER A 38 11.05 12.78 -7.38
CA SER A 38 11.49 12.27 -8.67
C SER A 38 10.35 11.53 -9.39
N PRO A 39 10.20 11.68 -10.73
CA PRO A 39 9.16 10.97 -11.47
C PRO A 39 9.26 9.45 -11.36
N SER A 40 10.48 8.91 -11.35
CA SER A 40 10.71 7.46 -11.22
C SER A 40 10.27 6.92 -9.87
N TYR A 41 10.50 7.67 -8.79
CA TYR A 41 10.01 7.33 -7.45
C TYR A 41 8.48 7.31 -7.43
N LEU A 42 7.84 8.38 -7.94
CA LEU A 42 6.39 8.48 -7.87
C LEU A 42 5.69 7.44 -8.76
N LEU A 43 6.24 7.15 -9.94
CA LEU A 43 5.71 6.14 -10.85
C LEU A 43 5.63 4.75 -10.21
N LYS A 44 6.53 4.41 -9.28
CA LYS A 44 6.44 3.14 -8.53
C LYS A 44 5.11 3.05 -7.76
N HIS A 45 4.74 4.12 -7.06
CA HIS A 45 3.55 4.16 -6.22
C HIS A 45 2.28 4.30 -7.05
N LEU A 46 2.29 5.12 -8.10
CA LEU A 46 1.15 5.24 -9.02
C LEU A 46 0.83 3.92 -9.72
N LYS A 47 1.85 3.13 -10.09
CA LYS A 47 1.66 1.77 -10.61
C LYS A 47 1.02 0.84 -9.57
N ALA A 48 1.46 0.90 -8.31
CA ALA A 48 0.88 0.11 -7.23
C ALA A 48 -0.61 0.46 -7.01
N LEU A 49 -0.94 1.75 -6.98
CA LEU A 49 -2.33 2.22 -6.86
C LEU A 49 -3.19 1.81 -8.07
N THR A 50 -2.63 1.83 -9.28
CA THR A 50 -3.31 1.40 -10.50
C THR A 50 -3.60 -0.10 -10.46
N ALA A 51 -2.62 -0.92 -10.04
CA ALA A 51 -2.80 -2.36 -9.87
C ALA A 51 -3.87 -2.69 -8.81
N ALA A 52 -3.98 -1.86 -7.76
CA ALA A 52 -5.00 -1.97 -6.72
C ALA A 52 -6.37 -1.37 -7.11
N LYS A 53 -6.52 -0.83 -8.32
CA LYS A 53 -7.74 -0.14 -8.79
C LYS A 53 -8.17 1.03 -7.89
N VAL A 54 -7.18 1.70 -7.28
CA VAL A 54 -7.38 2.99 -6.63
C VAL A 54 -7.31 4.10 -7.67
N LEU A 55 -6.35 3.99 -8.58
CA LEU A 55 -6.20 4.87 -9.74
C LEU A 55 -6.43 4.11 -11.03
N GLU A 56 -6.68 4.85 -12.10
CA GLU A 56 -6.58 4.36 -13.47
C GLU A 56 -5.60 5.24 -14.26
N SER A 57 -4.93 4.64 -15.24
CA SER A 57 -3.98 5.33 -16.12
C SER A 57 -4.55 5.37 -17.53
N LEU A 58 -4.64 6.57 -18.09
CA LEU A 58 -5.05 6.79 -19.48
C LEU A 58 -3.82 7.04 -20.35
N PRO A 59 -3.67 6.33 -21.48
CA PRO A 59 -2.58 6.55 -22.42
C PRO A 59 -2.82 7.80 -23.29
N GLY A 60 -1.76 8.25 -23.96
CA GLY A 60 -1.81 9.31 -24.97
C GLY A 60 -1.26 10.67 -24.50
N PRO A 61 -1.20 11.67 -25.40
CA PRO A 61 -0.59 12.98 -25.12
C PRO A 61 -1.28 13.77 -24.01
N SER A 62 -2.60 13.63 -23.90
CA SER A 62 -3.43 14.20 -22.82
C SER A 62 -3.77 13.16 -21.75
N GLY A 63 -3.02 12.05 -21.71
CA GLY A 63 -3.19 10.99 -20.73
C GLY A 63 -2.66 11.37 -19.35
N GLY A 64 -2.76 10.44 -18.42
CA GLY A 64 -2.37 10.65 -17.03
C GLY A 64 -3.08 9.69 -16.11
N TYR A 65 -3.20 10.09 -14.84
CA TYR A 65 -3.88 9.33 -13.80
C TYR A 65 -5.13 10.07 -13.35
N ARG A 66 -6.14 9.31 -12.95
CA ARG A 66 -7.31 9.78 -12.19
C ARG A 66 -7.75 8.71 -11.19
N LEU A 67 -8.66 9.05 -10.29
CA LEU A 67 -9.26 8.07 -9.39
C LEU A 67 -10.08 7.06 -10.20
N ALA A 68 -9.93 5.76 -9.89
CA ALA A 68 -10.71 4.71 -10.56
C ALA A 68 -12.15 4.56 -10.01
N LYS A 69 -12.47 5.25 -8.92
CA LYS A 69 -13.76 5.28 -8.25
C LYS A 69 -13.91 6.58 -7.43
N PRO A 70 -15.12 6.97 -7.00
CA PRO A 70 -15.31 8.17 -6.18
C PRO A 70 -14.44 8.16 -4.92
N ALA A 71 -13.96 9.34 -4.52
CA ALA A 71 -13.03 9.48 -3.39
C ALA A 71 -13.60 8.91 -2.09
N GLU A 72 -14.91 9.00 -1.88
CA GLU A 72 -15.62 8.48 -0.71
C GLU A 72 -15.60 6.95 -0.63
N GLN A 73 -15.26 6.26 -1.72
CA GLN A 73 -15.13 4.81 -1.81
C GLN A 73 -13.67 4.33 -1.74
N ILE A 74 -12.72 5.24 -1.58
CA ILE A 74 -11.29 4.95 -1.41
C ILE A 74 -10.94 5.21 0.05
N THR A 75 -10.62 4.15 0.78
CA THR A 75 -10.12 4.28 2.16
C THR A 75 -8.61 4.51 2.16
N LEU A 76 -8.10 5.16 3.20
CA LEU A 76 -6.65 5.22 3.42
C LEU A 76 -6.04 3.81 3.54
N LEU A 77 -6.80 2.83 4.04
CA LEU A 77 -6.36 1.44 4.12
C LEU A 77 -6.16 0.83 2.71
N ASP A 78 -7.03 1.14 1.74
CA ASP A 78 -6.84 0.69 0.35
C ASP A 78 -5.50 1.18 -0.22
N ILE A 79 -5.15 2.45 0.06
CA ILE A 79 -3.89 3.06 -0.37
C ILE A 79 -2.70 2.41 0.33
N VAL A 80 -2.78 2.23 1.66
CA VAL A 80 -1.72 1.56 2.44
C VAL A 80 -1.48 0.14 1.92
N LEU A 81 -2.54 -0.65 1.74
CA LEU A 81 -2.43 -2.03 1.26
C LEU A 81 -1.92 -2.11 -0.19
N ALA A 82 -2.19 -1.10 -1.02
CA ALA A 82 -1.65 -1.03 -2.37
C ALA A 82 -0.13 -0.82 -2.36
N VAL A 83 0.38 0.03 -1.46
CA VAL A 83 1.80 0.44 -1.42
C VAL A 83 2.66 -0.51 -0.61
N GLU A 84 2.21 -0.88 0.60
CA GLU A 84 2.96 -1.74 1.54
C GLU A 84 2.66 -3.23 1.35
N GLY A 85 1.56 -3.55 0.67
CA GLY A 85 1.06 -4.92 0.54
C GLY A 85 0.13 -5.33 1.68
N ARG A 86 -0.31 -6.59 1.63
CA ARG A 86 -1.33 -7.15 2.55
C ARG A 86 -0.75 -8.04 3.65
N GLU A 87 0.56 -7.98 3.84
CA GLU A 87 1.21 -8.78 4.86
C GLU A 87 0.85 -8.26 6.26
N PRO A 88 0.62 -9.14 7.23
CA PRO A 88 0.30 -8.71 8.58
C PRO A 88 1.51 -8.03 9.23
N ALA A 89 1.23 -7.07 10.10
CA ALA A 89 2.25 -6.38 10.89
C ALA A 89 3.04 -7.35 11.80
N PHE A 90 2.42 -8.46 12.21
CA PHE A 90 3.05 -9.48 13.03
C PHE A 90 3.28 -10.77 12.24
N ARG A 91 4.50 -11.31 12.33
CA ARG A 91 4.86 -12.63 11.83
C ARG A 91 5.56 -13.41 12.93
N CYS A 92 4.99 -14.54 13.34
CA CYS A 92 5.64 -15.38 14.32
C CYS A 92 6.87 -16.06 13.70
N GLY A 93 8.06 -15.70 14.20
CA GLY A 93 9.32 -16.33 13.80
C GLY A 93 9.57 -17.70 14.44
N GLU A 94 8.58 -18.25 15.17
CA GLU A 94 8.62 -19.55 15.83
C GLU A 94 9.85 -19.74 16.75
N ILE A 95 10.25 -18.67 17.44
CA ILE A 95 11.49 -18.64 18.24
C ILE A 95 11.51 -19.68 19.37
N ARG A 96 10.34 -20.13 19.84
CA ARG A 96 10.22 -21.23 20.83
C ARG A 96 10.86 -22.53 20.34
N GLN A 97 10.92 -22.75 19.03
CA GLN A 97 11.50 -23.94 18.41
C GLN A 97 13.02 -23.84 18.19
N LYS A 98 13.63 -22.66 18.40
CA LYS A 98 15.02 -22.36 18.03
C LYS A 98 15.98 -22.27 19.23
N GLY A 99 15.45 -22.28 20.45
CA GLY A 99 16.24 -22.08 21.66
C GLY A 99 16.90 -23.35 22.20
N LYS A 100 17.82 -23.17 23.15
CA LYS A 100 18.48 -24.26 23.90
C LYS A 100 17.49 -25.23 24.58
N TYR A 101 16.28 -24.74 24.86
CA TYR A 101 15.20 -25.48 25.53
C TYR A 101 14.05 -25.81 24.57
N ALA A 102 14.34 -25.96 23.27
CA ALA A 102 13.33 -26.40 22.32
C ALA A 102 12.83 -27.80 22.70
N LEU A 103 11.51 -27.93 22.79
CA LEU A 103 10.80 -29.20 22.94
C LEU A 103 10.74 -29.97 21.62
N ASP A 104 10.34 -31.24 21.73
CA ASP A 104 9.98 -32.06 20.58
C ASP A 104 8.93 -31.36 19.69
N PRO A 105 9.03 -31.46 18.35
CA PRO A 105 8.08 -30.80 17.44
C PRO A 105 6.60 -31.10 17.69
N SER A 106 6.26 -32.28 18.24
CA SER A 106 4.89 -32.67 18.57
C SER A 106 4.29 -31.85 19.73
N ALA A 107 5.11 -31.22 20.57
CA ALA A 107 4.66 -30.41 21.71
C ALA A 107 4.16 -29.02 21.29
N TYR A 108 4.38 -28.58 20.04
CA TYR A 108 4.00 -27.25 19.59
C TYR A 108 2.68 -27.25 18.82
N VAL A 109 1.67 -26.57 19.38
CA VAL A 109 0.44 -26.21 18.67
C VAL A 109 0.77 -25.27 17.50
N LYS A 110 0.16 -25.52 16.33
CA LYS A 110 0.35 -24.75 15.08
C LYS A 110 -1.01 -24.33 14.48
N PRO A 111 -1.20 -23.05 14.12
CA PRO A 111 -0.31 -21.92 14.44
C PRO A 111 -0.24 -21.71 15.95
N CYS A 112 0.83 -21.07 16.42
CA CYS A 112 0.97 -20.82 17.84
C CYS A 112 -0.11 -19.87 18.36
N GLY A 113 -0.50 -20.01 19.64
CA GLY A 113 -1.56 -19.19 20.23
C GLY A 113 -1.30 -17.69 20.12
N ILE A 114 -0.03 -17.26 20.21
CA ILE A 114 0.35 -15.85 20.01
C ILE A 114 0.14 -15.42 18.57
N ASN A 115 0.50 -16.25 17.58
CA ASN A 115 0.28 -15.94 16.17
C ASN A 115 -1.21 -15.81 15.86
N VAL A 116 -2.04 -16.68 16.45
CA VAL A 116 -3.50 -16.57 16.34
C VAL A 116 -3.98 -15.26 16.96
N ALA A 117 -3.63 -14.99 18.22
CA ALA A 117 -4.07 -13.80 18.94
C ALA A 117 -3.64 -12.49 18.25
N MET A 118 -2.44 -12.46 17.67
CA MET A 118 -1.92 -11.28 16.97
C MET A 118 -2.54 -11.06 15.58
N LEU A 119 -3.19 -12.06 14.99
CA LEU A 119 -3.79 -11.99 13.65
C LEU A 119 -5.32 -11.93 13.66
N ILE A 120 -5.94 -12.12 14.83
CA ILE A 120 -7.37 -11.86 15.00
C ILE A 120 -7.53 -10.33 15.10
N ALA A 121 -8.06 -9.74 14.04
CA ALA A 121 -8.52 -8.35 13.97
C ALA A 121 -10.03 -8.35 13.79
#